data_AF-A0A834R1U7-F1
#
_entry.id   AF-A0A834R1U7-F1
#
_cell.length_a   1.000
_cell.length_b   1.000
_cell.length_c   1.000
_cell.angle_alpha   90.00
_cell.angle_beta   90.00
_cell.angle_gamma   90.00
#
_symmetry.space_group_name_H-M   'P 1'
#
loop_
_entity.id
_entity.type
_entity.pdbx_description
1 polymer ?
#
loop_
_entity_poly.entity_id
_entity_poly.type
_entity_poly.pdbx_seq_one_letter_code
_entity_poly.pdbx_strand_id
1 'polypeptide(L)'
;MVLSDSTSLNASSTTMSSNVHNLTTTSDPFHSCLSLMGRGLLEQLGWMFYYIKPKNSLFMSVDEVPNYEVQIFPIFGVLMVIEQIIRLLQRKRFSRLSDVIVNTGAGLVFVALRVALLGVVLKLFYFLYDNYRLVDLPKNCISTWFLSLILIEFCYYWVHRSLHEINIFWASHQFHHNAIEIDISTTLRDTVVDLVIYEFFPAPLALLIPPPILLIHMQFSLIYQVWLHTEVVNHLGPIEYIINTPRQHRVHHGRNPYCIDKNYGALLMIFDRIFGTYQAEEEKIVFGTTEPPYETFDSLTLHFYYYYDSVWKKFKSMTTFKDKMKALFYGPGWAPGKPRTGLLSDIPPVDPHQPIERYDCEISFMESYYVMAHSFLIALGFYIITDHPLIRNSPLNALIIMFYVIFALTTFGTIFDQRSIAPLAESIRCLLFFPFDVYVIQPWIEQLSPPNHLRDFIGLSLSFLRLLHIVSIAAWMFIWFRNARRNPTALKAELLLQSENKATLLKEDKCISAFAYSNKINIINQRKPWNIGVYFVSIVISMTFMWFVFALRFDECNEIFKTASNIEL
;
A
#
# COMPACT_ATOMS: atom_id res chain seq x y z
N MET A 1 44.58 -0.67 -70.87
CA MET A 1 45.87 -1.39 -71.07
C MET A 1 46.48 -1.55 -69.68
N VAL A 2 46.21 -2.64 -68.94
CA VAL A 2 46.89 -3.98 -69.00
C VAL A 2 48.30 -3.80 -68.38
N LEU A 3 48.72 -4.33 -67.21
CA LEU A 3 48.62 -5.64 -66.51
C LEU A 3 48.82 -5.48 -64.97
N SER A 4 48.09 -6.16 -64.06
CA SER A 4 48.40 -7.41 -63.29
C SER A 4 49.75 -7.42 -62.54
N ASP A 5 49.85 -7.72 -61.23
CA ASP A 5 49.61 -9.01 -60.53
C ASP A 5 49.19 -8.84 -59.04
N SER A 6 48.13 -9.51 -58.55
CA SER A 6 48.08 -10.67 -57.61
C SER A 6 48.65 -10.39 -56.19
N THR A 7 48.00 -10.60 -55.04
CA THR A 7 47.09 -11.68 -54.57
C THR A 7 46.28 -11.29 -53.30
N SER A 8 45.09 -11.90 -53.20
CA SER A 8 44.31 -12.35 -52.02
C SER A 8 43.79 -11.41 -50.89
N LEU A 9 42.44 -11.34 -50.86
CA LEU A 9 41.50 -11.56 -49.74
C LEU A 9 41.21 -10.44 -48.70
N ASN A 10 40.11 -9.72 -49.00
CA ASN A 10 38.93 -9.38 -48.19
C ASN A 10 39.03 -8.92 -46.71
N ALA A 11 38.43 -7.73 -46.52
CA ALA A 11 37.38 -7.37 -45.55
C ALA A 11 37.76 -6.84 -44.14
N SER A 12 37.60 -5.51 -44.03
CA SER A 12 36.82 -4.75 -43.04
C SER A 12 37.13 -4.84 -41.52
N SER A 13 37.77 -3.75 -41.07
CA SER A 13 37.39 -2.82 -39.99
C SER A 13 37.24 -3.27 -38.52
N THR A 14 37.74 -2.36 -37.67
CA THR A 14 37.54 -2.12 -36.21
C THR A 14 38.29 -2.99 -35.20
N THR A 15 39.28 -2.40 -34.51
CA THR A 15 39.67 -2.78 -33.14
C THR A 15 40.22 -1.58 -32.33
N MET A 16 39.50 -1.31 -31.24
CA MET A 16 39.91 -0.93 -29.87
C MET A 16 41.28 -0.27 -29.63
N SER A 17 41.25 0.91 -28.99
CA SER A 17 42.34 1.37 -28.10
C SER A 17 41.88 1.40 -26.64
N SER A 18 42.39 0.42 -25.90
CA SER A 18 42.78 0.39 -24.48
C SER A 18 42.57 1.66 -23.64
N ASN A 19 41.86 1.50 -22.52
CA ASN A 19 42.26 2.00 -21.21
C ASN A 19 41.66 1.09 -20.11
N VAL A 20 42.34 -0.04 -19.88
CA VAL A 20 42.15 -0.89 -18.70
C VAL A 20 43.02 -0.29 -17.59
N HIS A 21 42.39 0.37 -16.63
CA HIS A 21 43.02 0.58 -15.32
C HIS A 21 42.89 -0.71 -14.52
N ASN A 22 44.05 -1.23 -14.10
CA ASN A 22 44.23 -2.32 -13.16
C ASN A 22 43.29 -2.22 -11.94
N LEU A 23 42.41 -3.20 -11.79
CA LEU A 23 41.76 -3.55 -10.53
C LEU A 23 42.24 -4.94 -10.11
N THR A 24 43.51 -5.03 -9.74
CA THR A 24 44.03 -6.10 -8.91
C THR A 24 43.72 -5.77 -7.45
N THR A 25 42.47 -6.01 -7.05
CA THR A 25 42.12 -6.22 -5.64
C THR A 25 41.14 -7.37 -5.60
N THR A 26 41.54 -8.45 -4.94
CA THR A 26 40.70 -9.55 -4.48
C THR A 26 39.61 -8.99 -3.56
N SER A 27 38.55 -8.41 -4.12
CA SER A 27 37.34 -8.09 -3.37
C SER A 27 36.50 -9.36 -3.33
N ASP A 28 36.30 -9.89 -2.13
CA ASP A 28 35.39 -11.00 -1.84
C ASP A 28 34.08 -10.84 -2.64
N PRO A 29 33.64 -11.85 -3.42
CA PRO A 29 32.36 -11.84 -4.14
C PRO A 29 31.19 -11.39 -3.26
N PHE A 30 31.22 -11.74 -1.97
CA PHE A 30 30.25 -11.29 -0.99
C PHE A 30 30.29 -9.77 -0.75
N HIS A 31 31.48 -9.17 -0.67
CA HIS A 31 31.66 -7.72 -0.57
C HIS A 31 31.21 -6.99 -1.83
N SER A 32 31.45 -7.57 -3.01
CA SER A 32 30.98 -7.00 -4.29
C SER A 32 29.44 -7.07 -4.39
N CYS A 33 28.83 -8.18 -3.94
CA CYS A 33 27.38 -8.38 -3.87
C CYS A 33 26.73 -7.38 -2.92
N LEU A 34 27.30 -7.22 -1.72
CA LEU A 34 26.85 -6.26 -0.73
C LEU A 34 26.98 -4.81 -1.23
N SER A 35 28.03 -4.50 -2.01
CA SER A 35 28.24 -3.19 -2.63
C SER A 35 27.22 -2.91 -3.76
N LEU A 36 26.90 -3.88 -4.60
CA LEU A 36 25.90 -3.76 -5.66
C LEU A 36 24.48 -3.61 -5.08
N MET A 37 24.13 -4.44 -4.10
CA MET A 37 22.89 -4.30 -3.32
C MET A 37 22.82 -2.93 -2.63
N GLY A 38 23.91 -2.49 -2.00
CA GLY A 38 24.01 -1.18 -1.36
C GLY A 38 23.81 -0.02 -2.33
N ARG A 39 24.33 -0.11 -3.56
CA ARG A 39 24.14 0.92 -4.60
C ARG A 39 22.69 0.97 -5.10
N GLY A 40 22.05 -0.19 -5.33
CA GLY A 40 20.63 -0.25 -5.72
C GLY A 40 19.70 0.33 -4.65
N LEU A 41 19.94 0.00 -3.38
CA LEU A 41 19.17 0.55 -2.26
C LEU A 41 19.36 2.06 -2.11
N LEU A 42 20.58 2.58 -2.28
CA LEU A 42 20.84 4.03 -2.24
C LEU A 42 20.17 4.79 -3.39
N GLU A 43 20.12 4.20 -4.58
CA GLU A 43 19.42 4.78 -5.72
C GLU A 43 17.89 4.81 -5.49
N GLN A 44 17.31 3.70 -5.00
CA GLN A 44 15.89 3.63 -4.62
C GLN A 44 15.53 4.61 -3.51
N LEU A 45 16.39 4.75 -2.49
CA LEU A 45 16.24 5.78 -1.47
C LEU A 45 16.31 7.19 -2.08
N GLY A 46 17.17 7.41 -3.07
CA GLY A 46 17.21 8.66 -3.82
C GLY A 46 15.89 8.98 -4.51
N TRP A 47 15.27 7.99 -5.16
CA TRP A 47 13.97 8.16 -5.83
C TRP A 47 12.87 8.65 -4.88
N MET A 48 12.89 8.22 -3.62
CA MET A 48 11.96 8.71 -2.57
C MET A 48 12.00 10.22 -2.37
N PHE A 49 13.11 10.87 -2.72
CA PHE A 49 13.30 12.31 -2.56
C PHE A 49 13.47 13.03 -3.90
N TYR A 50 12.95 12.44 -5.00
CA TYR A 50 13.16 12.95 -6.36
C TYR A 50 14.64 13.11 -6.74
N TYR A 51 15.55 12.42 -6.04
CA TYR A 51 16.98 12.47 -6.32
C TYR A 51 17.31 11.49 -7.46
N ILE A 52 17.08 11.98 -8.67
CA ILE A 52 17.39 11.31 -9.93
C ILE A 52 17.89 12.35 -10.94
N LYS A 53 18.86 11.99 -11.79
CA LYS A 53 19.25 12.84 -12.91
C LYS A 53 18.11 12.80 -13.93
N PRO A 54 17.48 13.94 -14.33
CA PRO A 54 16.38 13.92 -15.29
C PRO A 54 16.71 13.16 -16.58
N LYS A 55 17.96 13.26 -17.07
CA LYS A 55 18.42 12.51 -18.26
C LYS A 55 18.26 10.99 -18.16
N ASN A 56 18.25 10.42 -16.95
CA ASN A 56 18.10 9.00 -16.70
C ASN A 56 16.62 8.57 -16.58
N SER A 57 15.69 9.53 -16.61
CA SER A 57 14.24 9.31 -16.57
C SER A 57 13.53 10.09 -17.69
N LEU A 58 14.17 10.19 -18.86
CA LEU A 58 13.54 10.66 -20.09
C LEU A 58 13.37 9.47 -21.02
N PHE A 59 12.13 9.00 -21.18
CA PHE A 59 11.76 7.85 -22.00
C PHE A 59 10.92 8.27 -23.20
N MET A 60 11.02 7.53 -24.31
CA MET A 60 10.30 7.80 -25.54
C MET A 60 8.91 7.15 -25.56
N SER A 61 8.78 6.01 -24.87
CA SER A 61 7.53 5.26 -24.67
C SER A 61 7.27 4.98 -23.19
N VAL A 62 5.99 4.75 -22.84
CA VAL A 62 5.59 4.30 -21.49
C VAL A 62 6.11 2.90 -21.17
N ASP A 63 6.35 2.07 -22.19
CA ASP A 63 6.86 0.70 -21.99
C ASP A 63 8.31 0.67 -21.50
N GLU A 64 9.06 1.75 -21.76
CA GLU A 64 10.44 1.94 -21.30
C GLU A 64 10.49 2.48 -19.86
N VAL A 65 9.38 3.00 -19.33
CA VAL A 65 9.31 3.59 -17.99
C VAL A 65 9.36 2.46 -16.96
N PRO A 66 10.38 2.43 -16.07
CA PRO A 66 10.42 1.47 -14.99
C PRO A 66 9.22 1.62 -14.04
N ASN A 67 8.79 0.51 -13.46
CA ASN A 67 7.82 0.50 -12.37
C ASN A 67 8.53 0.83 -11.05
N TYR A 68 8.85 2.12 -10.86
CA TYR A 68 9.57 2.62 -9.69
C TYR A 68 8.82 2.30 -8.39
N GLU A 69 7.49 2.26 -8.43
CA GLU A 69 6.65 2.04 -7.25
C GLU A 69 6.80 0.63 -6.69
N VAL A 70 6.75 -0.40 -7.54
CA VAL A 70 6.97 -1.78 -7.10
C VAL A 70 8.41 -1.95 -6.60
N GLN A 71 9.38 -1.27 -7.23
CA GLN A 71 10.80 -1.36 -6.84
C GLN A 71 11.09 -0.76 -5.46
N ILE A 72 10.30 0.20 -4.95
CA ILE A 72 10.52 0.77 -3.61
C ILE A 72 9.93 -0.08 -2.47
N PHE A 73 9.11 -1.10 -2.75
CA PHE A 73 8.47 -1.90 -1.68
C PHE A 73 9.45 -2.50 -0.66
N PRO A 74 10.62 -3.04 -1.05
CA PRO A 74 11.60 -3.52 -0.08
C PRO A 74 12.13 -2.41 0.85
N ILE A 75 12.46 -1.23 0.30
CA ILE A 75 12.90 -0.08 1.07
C ILE A 75 11.81 0.39 2.03
N PHE A 76 10.58 0.44 1.53
CA PHE A 76 9.43 0.83 2.32
C PHE A 76 9.19 -0.11 3.52
N GLY A 77 9.28 -1.43 3.31
CA GLY A 77 9.24 -2.41 4.41
C GLY A 77 10.39 -2.25 5.42
N VAL A 78 11.59 -1.89 4.95
CA VAL A 78 12.73 -1.57 5.83
C VAL A 78 12.45 -0.32 6.65
N LEU A 79 11.87 0.74 6.06
CA LEU A 79 11.51 1.97 6.78
C LEU A 79 10.46 1.72 7.87
N MET A 80 9.47 0.87 7.60
CA MET A 80 8.49 0.45 8.61
C MET A 80 9.20 -0.21 9.81
N VAL A 81 10.14 -1.13 9.58
CA VAL A 81 10.91 -1.78 10.66
C VAL A 81 11.79 -0.78 11.40
N ILE A 82 12.49 0.11 10.68
CA ILE A 82 13.33 1.15 11.28
C ILE A 82 12.51 2.05 12.21
N GLU A 83 11.32 2.47 11.79
CA GLU A 83 10.44 3.28 12.63
C GLU A 83 10.05 2.56 13.92
N GLN A 84 9.72 1.26 13.85
CA GLN A 84 9.41 0.48 15.05
C GLN A 84 10.61 0.38 16.01
N ILE A 85 11.84 0.23 15.47
CA ILE A 85 13.06 0.26 16.26
C ILE A 85 13.25 1.65 16.91
N ILE A 86 13.06 2.73 16.17
CA ILE A 86 13.18 4.09 16.72
C ILE A 86 12.13 4.34 17.81
N ARG A 87 10.87 3.90 17.62
CA ARG A 87 9.82 3.97 18.66
C ARG A 87 10.24 3.23 19.92
N LEU A 88 10.81 2.03 19.79
CA LEU A 88 11.34 1.26 20.93
C LEU A 88 12.47 2.01 21.65
N LEU A 89 13.42 2.59 20.90
CA LEU A 89 14.51 3.39 21.46
C LEU A 89 14.01 4.66 22.16
N GLN A 90 12.93 5.26 21.66
CA GLN A 90 12.22 6.38 22.27
C GLN A 90 11.32 5.97 23.46
N ARG A 91 11.30 4.67 23.83
CA ARG A 91 10.42 4.10 24.88
C ARG A 91 8.93 4.32 24.58
N LYS A 92 8.57 4.49 23.30
CA LYS A 92 7.18 4.50 22.83
C LYS A 92 6.71 3.07 22.61
N ARG A 93 5.39 2.85 22.65
CA ARG A 93 4.80 1.57 22.25
C ARG A 93 5.00 1.36 20.75
N PHE A 94 5.08 0.10 20.31
CA PHE A 94 5.01 -0.24 18.88
C PHE A 94 3.69 0.20 18.28
N SER A 95 3.70 0.36 16.95
CA SER A 95 2.47 0.44 16.16
C SER A 95 1.61 -0.79 16.42
N ARG A 96 0.30 -0.60 16.38
CA ARG A 96 -0.63 -1.70 16.54
C ARG A 96 -0.55 -2.63 15.33
N LEU A 97 -0.39 -3.91 15.60
CA LEU A 97 -0.28 -4.92 14.53
C LEU A 97 -1.49 -4.91 13.60
N SER A 98 -2.72 -4.80 14.14
CA SER A 98 -3.92 -4.78 13.31
C SER A 98 -3.95 -3.58 12.35
N ASP A 99 -3.50 -2.39 12.77
CA ASP A 99 -3.38 -1.24 11.86
C ASP A 99 -2.35 -1.49 10.77
N VAL A 100 -1.15 -1.96 11.13
CA VAL A 100 -0.09 -2.26 10.14
C VAL A 100 -0.57 -3.27 9.11
N ILE A 101 -1.29 -4.31 9.53
CA ILE A 101 -1.81 -5.36 8.64
C ILE A 101 -2.96 -4.84 7.77
N VAL A 102 -3.89 -4.07 8.33
CA VAL A 102 -4.99 -3.46 7.56
C VAL A 102 -4.47 -2.45 6.55
N ASN A 103 -3.52 -1.60 6.94
CA ASN A 103 -2.87 -0.63 6.06
C ASN A 103 -2.10 -1.34 4.94
N THR A 104 -1.24 -2.32 5.28
CA THR A 104 -0.52 -3.14 4.28
C THR A 104 -1.50 -3.79 3.32
N GLY A 105 -2.60 -4.32 3.83
CA GLY A 105 -3.64 -4.89 3.02
C GLY A 105 -4.25 -3.92 2.02
N ALA A 106 -4.68 -2.75 2.48
CA ALA A 106 -5.22 -1.70 1.62
C ALA A 106 -4.23 -1.34 0.50
N GLY A 107 -2.95 -1.20 0.82
CA GLY A 107 -1.89 -0.95 -0.18
C GLY A 107 -1.74 -2.05 -1.22
N LEU A 108 -1.81 -3.33 -0.83
CA LEU A 108 -1.76 -4.44 -1.78
C LEU A 108 -2.97 -4.43 -2.73
N VAL A 109 -4.16 -4.12 -2.21
CA VAL A 109 -5.39 -4.00 -3.03
C VAL A 109 -5.28 -2.82 -3.99
N PHE A 110 -4.78 -1.68 -3.51
CA PHE A 110 -4.53 -0.49 -4.31
C PHE A 110 -3.61 -0.84 -5.51
N VAL A 111 -2.48 -1.49 -5.25
CA VAL A 111 -1.51 -1.84 -6.30
C VAL A 111 -2.08 -2.87 -7.28
N ALA A 112 -2.81 -3.88 -6.79
CA ALA A 112 -3.43 -4.89 -7.64
C ALA A 112 -4.44 -4.26 -8.62
N LEU A 113 -5.28 -3.36 -8.11
CA LEU A 113 -6.25 -2.64 -8.94
C LEU A 113 -5.54 -1.68 -9.90
N ARG A 114 -4.46 -1.02 -9.46
CA ARG A 114 -3.68 -0.13 -10.32
C ARG A 114 -3.09 -0.87 -11.51
N VAL A 115 -2.50 -2.04 -11.30
CA VAL A 115 -1.99 -2.88 -12.41
C VAL A 115 -3.08 -3.20 -13.43
N ALA A 116 -4.31 -3.47 -12.96
CA ALA A 116 -5.45 -3.71 -13.84
C ALA A 116 -5.95 -2.44 -14.57
N LEU A 117 -5.89 -1.27 -13.93
CA LEU A 117 -6.41 0.00 -14.45
C LEU A 117 -5.40 0.80 -15.29
N LEU A 118 -4.10 0.65 -15.04
CA LEU A 118 -3.05 1.49 -15.64
C LEU A 118 -3.12 1.49 -17.17
N GLY A 119 -3.38 0.33 -17.79
CA GLY A 119 -3.55 0.24 -19.24
C GLY A 119 -4.73 1.06 -19.78
N VAL A 120 -5.81 1.21 -19.03
CA VAL A 120 -6.98 2.05 -19.39
C VAL A 120 -6.62 3.52 -19.26
N VAL A 121 -5.97 3.90 -18.16
CA VAL A 121 -5.51 5.28 -17.89
C VAL A 121 -4.52 5.74 -18.96
N LEU A 122 -3.52 4.91 -19.28
CA LEU A 122 -2.55 5.22 -20.32
C LEU A 122 -3.20 5.35 -21.71
N LYS A 123 -4.16 4.49 -22.06
CA LYS A 123 -4.93 4.65 -23.30
C LYS A 123 -5.68 5.98 -23.36
N LEU A 124 -6.26 6.42 -22.24
CA LEU A 124 -6.89 7.73 -22.15
C LEU A 124 -5.86 8.86 -22.35
N PHE A 125 -4.69 8.79 -21.70
CA PHE A 125 -3.65 9.80 -21.85
C PHE A 125 -3.12 9.89 -23.28
N TYR A 126 -2.84 8.76 -23.93
CA TYR A 126 -2.45 8.73 -25.34
C TYR A 126 -3.56 9.25 -26.24
N PHE A 127 -4.82 8.85 -26.02
CA PHE A 127 -5.95 9.37 -26.78
C PHE A 127 -6.03 10.90 -26.71
N LEU A 128 -5.88 11.49 -25.52
CA LEU A 128 -5.88 12.94 -25.35
C LEU A 128 -4.66 13.60 -26.00
N TYR A 129 -3.46 13.05 -25.80
CA TYR A 129 -2.22 13.62 -26.33
C TYR A 129 -2.13 13.55 -27.86
N ASP A 130 -2.49 12.41 -28.45
CA ASP A 130 -2.33 12.19 -29.88
C ASP A 130 -3.38 12.95 -30.70
N ASN A 131 -4.59 13.11 -30.17
CA ASN A 131 -5.72 13.73 -30.89
C ASN A 131 -5.98 15.20 -30.51
N TYR A 132 -5.63 15.63 -29.29
CA TYR A 132 -6.07 16.92 -28.74
C TYR A 132 -4.97 17.73 -28.03
N ARG A 133 -3.69 17.34 -28.12
CA ARG A 133 -2.62 18.14 -27.48
C ARG A 133 -2.63 19.59 -27.95
N LEU A 134 -2.51 20.51 -27.00
CA LEU A 134 -2.48 21.96 -27.24
C LEU A 134 -1.07 22.43 -27.60
N VAL A 135 -0.06 21.71 -27.14
CA VAL A 135 1.36 22.00 -27.34
C VAL A 135 2.12 20.71 -27.64
N ASP A 136 3.21 20.81 -28.39
CA ASP A 136 4.09 19.68 -28.68
C ASP A 136 5.38 19.83 -27.87
N LEU A 137 5.35 19.36 -26.62
CA LEU A 137 6.51 19.40 -25.74
C LEU A 137 7.44 18.21 -26.02
N PRO A 138 8.75 18.43 -26.21
CA PRO A 138 9.69 17.36 -26.49
C PRO A 138 9.85 16.41 -25.30
N LYS A 139 9.72 15.09 -25.57
CA LYS A 139 9.85 14.00 -24.58
C LYS A 139 11.24 13.86 -23.97
N ASN A 140 12.27 14.29 -24.68
CA ASN A 140 13.68 14.16 -24.31
C ASN A 140 14.27 15.48 -23.80
N CYS A 141 13.44 16.36 -23.24
CA CYS A 141 13.84 17.68 -22.81
C CYS A 141 13.71 17.86 -21.30
N ILE A 142 14.79 18.37 -20.69
CA ILE A 142 14.87 18.61 -19.24
C ILE A 142 13.88 19.69 -18.79
N SER A 143 13.61 20.70 -19.63
CA SER A 143 12.62 21.73 -19.29
C SER A 143 11.19 21.16 -19.25
N THR A 144 10.83 20.28 -20.19
CA THR A 144 9.57 19.53 -20.16
C THR A 144 9.44 18.72 -18.87
N TRP A 145 10.53 18.07 -18.45
CA TRP A 145 10.57 17.29 -17.20
C TRP A 145 10.25 18.17 -15.98
N PHE A 146 10.95 19.29 -15.79
CA PHE A 146 10.68 20.18 -14.66
C PHE A 146 9.31 20.86 -14.74
N LEU A 147 8.84 21.24 -15.93
CA LEU A 147 7.49 21.75 -16.09
C LEU A 147 6.45 20.71 -15.66
N SER A 148 6.68 19.44 -16.04
CA SER A 148 5.78 18.33 -15.69
C SER A 148 5.75 18.06 -14.20
N LEU A 149 6.89 18.14 -13.50
CA LEU A 149 6.95 18.10 -12.04
C LEU A 149 6.00 19.14 -11.42
N ILE A 150 6.14 20.42 -11.81
CA ILE A 150 5.33 21.50 -11.24
C ILE A 150 3.84 21.31 -11.54
N LEU A 151 3.50 20.90 -12.77
CA LEU A 151 2.11 20.68 -13.19
C LEU A 151 1.46 19.48 -12.49
N ILE A 152 2.21 18.40 -12.28
CA ILE A 152 1.74 17.24 -11.51
C ILE A 152 1.49 17.61 -10.07
N GLU A 153 2.40 18.35 -9.44
CA GLU A 153 2.23 18.80 -8.06
C GLU A 153 1.06 19.78 -7.91
N PHE A 154 0.84 20.65 -8.91
CA PHE A 154 -0.35 21.50 -8.97
C PHE A 154 -1.64 20.69 -9.09
N CYS A 155 -1.64 19.68 -9.97
CA CYS A 155 -2.77 18.78 -10.15
C CYS A 155 -3.06 17.98 -8.88
N TYR A 156 -2.00 17.46 -8.24
CA TYR A 156 -2.07 16.75 -6.96
C TYR A 156 -2.72 17.63 -5.88
N TYR A 157 -2.27 18.87 -5.73
CA TYR A 157 -2.87 19.82 -4.77
C TYR A 157 -4.39 19.93 -4.95
N TRP A 158 -4.87 20.03 -6.20
CA TRP A 158 -6.30 20.17 -6.48
C TRP A 158 -7.09 18.89 -6.28
N VAL A 159 -6.57 17.73 -6.69
CA VAL A 159 -7.26 16.46 -6.43
C VAL A 159 -7.34 16.21 -4.94
N HIS A 160 -6.25 16.42 -4.19
CA HIS A 160 -6.21 16.19 -2.77
C HIS A 160 -7.14 17.17 -2.02
N ARG A 161 -7.13 18.45 -2.38
CA ARG A 161 -8.11 19.42 -1.87
C ARG A 161 -9.56 19.01 -2.18
N SER A 162 -9.81 18.45 -3.36
CA SER A 162 -11.14 17.96 -3.73
C SER A 162 -11.57 16.75 -2.89
N LEU A 163 -10.63 15.88 -2.51
CA LEU A 163 -10.88 14.75 -1.61
C LEU A 163 -11.31 15.21 -0.21
N HIS A 164 -10.90 16.39 0.24
CA HIS A 164 -11.30 16.93 1.54
C HIS A 164 -12.57 17.81 1.46
N GLU A 165 -12.71 18.63 0.42
CA GLU A 165 -13.78 19.63 0.35
C GLU A 165 -15.06 19.16 -0.41
N ILE A 166 -15.11 17.92 -0.90
CA ILE A 166 -16.25 17.35 -1.62
C ILE A 166 -16.68 16.05 -0.92
N ASN A 167 -17.89 16.02 -0.35
CA ASN A 167 -18.34 14.92 0.53
C ASN A 167 -18.26 13.53 -0.10
N ILE A 168 -18.63 13.38 -1.38
CA ILE A 168 -18.54 12.08 -2.06
C ILE A 168 -17.10 11.59 -2.23
N PHE A 169 -16.14 12.51 -2.38
CA PHE A 169 -14.73 12.17 -2.45
C PHE A 169 -14.12 12.00 -1.06
N TRP A 170 -14.57 12.77 -0.08
CA TRP A 170 -14.19 12.60 1.32
C TRP A 170 -14.56 11.23 1.85
N ALA A 171 -15.71 10.65 1.47
CA ALA A 171 -16.05 9.30 1.88
C ALA A 171 -15.01 8.23 1.47
N SER A 172 -14.29 8.47 0.38
CA SER A 172 -13.15 7.66 -0.03
C SER A 172 -11.95 7.89 0.90
N HIS A 173 -11.54 9.15 0.97
CA HIS A 173 -10.29 9.56 1.60
C HIS A 173 -10.35 9.61 3.14
N GLN A 174 -11.55 9.59 3.73
CA GLN A 174 -11.78 9.50 5.17
C GLN A 174 -11.17 8.23 5.75
N PHE A 175 -11.09 7.14 4.98
CA PHE A 175 -10.39 5.93 5.39
C PHE A 175 -8.90 6.18 5.64
N HIS A 176 -8.24 7.00 4.82
CA HIS A 176 -6.85 7.43 5.02
C HIS A 176 -6.70 8.22 6.34
N HIS A 177 -7.64 9.15 6.59
CA HIS A 177 -7.60 10.06 7.74
C HIS A 177 -8.11 9.48 9.06
N ASN A 178 -8.80 8.33 9.06
CA ASN A 178 -9.37 7.78 10.30
C ASN A 178 -8.34 7.09 11.20
N ALA A 179 -7.08 7.00 10.79
CA ALA A 179 -5.99 6.49 11.59
C ALA A 179 -5.75 7.39 12.82
N ILE A 180 -5.81 6.79 14.01
CA ILE A 180 -5.64 7.49 15.30
C ILE A 180 -4.17 7.53 15.77
N GLU A 181 -3.29 6.81 15.10
CA GLU A 181 -1.84 6.89 15.17
C GLU A 181 -1.31 6.96 13.75
N ILE A 182 -0.20 7.69 13.53
CA ILE A 182 0.45 7.76 12.23
C ILE A 182 1.81 7.07 12.32
N ASP A 183 2.03 6.17 11.39
CA ASP A 183 3.32 5.55 11.12
C ASP A 183 3.48 5.34 9.62
N ILE A 184 4.65 4.88 9.20
CA ILE A 184 5.00 4.72 7.79
C ILE A 184 4.02 3.79 7.08
N SER A 185 3.38 2.84 7.77
CA SER A 185 2.35 1.99 7.15
C SER A 185 1.08 2.76 6.78
N THR A 186 0.78 3.88 7.44
CA THR A 186 -0.40 4.72 7.15
C THR A 186 -0.42 5.21 5.71
N THR A 187 0.74 5.34 5.04
CA THR A 187 0.79 5.70 3.61
C THR A 187 0.06 4.71 2.70
N LEU A 188 -0.15 3.47 3.14
CA LEU A 188 -0.83 2.43 2.35
C LEU A 188 -2.34 2.40 2.57
N ARG A 189 -2.85 3.26 3.48
CA ARG A 189 -4.24 3.26 3.92
C ARG A 189 -5.12 4.04 2.94
N ASP A 190 -5.14 3.61 1.70
CA ASP A 190 -5.97 4.21 0.65
C ASP A 190 -7.04 3.25 0.17
N THR A 191 -8.16 3.80 -0.30
CA THR A 191 -9.23 3.00 -0.87
C THR A 191 -9.04 2.79 -2.37
N VAL A 192 -9.74 1.79 -2.92
CA VAL A 192 -9.87 1.60 -4.36
C VAL A 192 -10.47 2.80 -5.10
N VAL A 193 -11.27 3.64 -4.41
CA VAL A 193 -11.86 4.82 -5.04
C VAL A 193 -10.86 5.98 -5.07
N ASP A 194 -10.01 6.11 -4.04
CA ASP A 194 -8.90 7.07 -4.06
C ASP A 194 -8.00 6.82 -5.27
N LEU A 195 -7.64 5.55 -5.51
CA LEU A 195 -6.87 5.17 -6.71
C LEU A 195 -7.53 5.68 -8.00
N VAL A 196 -8.82 5.39 -8.20
CA VAL A 196 -9.52 5.81 -9.43
C VAL A 196 -9.52 7.32 -9.56
N ILE A 197 -9.71 8.06 -8.46
CA ILE A 197 -9.66 9.52 -8.49
C ILE A 197 -8.25 10.00 -8.85
N TYR A 198 -7.21 9.54 -8.15
CA TYR A 198 -5.82 9.96 -8.36
C TYR A 198 -5.29 9.60 -9.76
N GLU A 199 -5.71 8.49 -10.35
CA GLU A 199 -5.26 8.06 -11.69
C GLU A 199 -5.93 8.82 -12.83
N PHE A 200 -7.23 9.13 -12.71
CA PHE A 200 -7.98 9.78 -13.79
C PHE A 200 -7.99 11.31 -13.69
N PHE A 201 -7.84 11.89 -12.49
CA PHE A 201 -7.85 13.34 -12.31
C PHE A 201 -6.74 14.07 -13.11
N PRO A 202 -5.52 13.51 -13.27
CA PRO A 202 -4.47 14.11 -14.11
C PRO A 202 -4.72 14.08 -15.61
N ALA A 203 -5.80 13.45 -16.11
CA ALA A 203 -6.07 13.33 -17.55
C ALA A 203 -5.98 14.65 -18.35
N PRO A 204 -6.44 15.82 -17.85
CA PRO A 204 -6.28 17.09 -18.57
C PRO A 204 -4.81 17.47 -18.83
N LEU A 205 -3.87 17.02 -17.99
CA LEU A 205 -2.44 17.28 -18.20
C LEU A 205 -1.90 16.57 -19.44
N ALA A 206 -2.53 15.48 -19.90
CA ALA A 206 -2.15 14.79 -21.14
C ALA A 206 -2.43 15.64 -22.40
N LEU A 207 -3.14 16.77 -22.29
CA LEU A 207 -3.25 17.76 -23.38
C LEU A 207 -1.97 18.59 -23.55
N LEU A 208 -1.05 18.55 -22.58
CA LEU A 208 0.17 19.36 -22.54
C LEU A 208 1.42 18.49 -22.44
N ILE A 209 1.40 17.50 -21.56
CA ILE A 209 2.56 16.69 -21.15
C ILE A 209 2.55 15.35 -21.89
N PRO A 210 3.68 14.93 -22.47
CA PRO A 210 3.80 13.61 -23.07
C PRO A 210 3.55 12.48 -22.05
N PRO A 211 2.77 11.44 -22.39
CA PRO A 211 2.40 10.36 -21.46
C PRO A 211 3.56 9.68 -20.70
N PRO A 212 4.75 9.43 -21.30
CA PRO A 212 5.87 8.84 -20.56
C PRO A 212 6.36 9.72 -19.41
N ILE A 213 6.48 11.03 -19.62
CA ILE A 213 6.91 11.98 -18.58
C ILE A 213 5.82 12.11 -17.51
N LEU A 214 4.54 12.15 -17.94
CA LEU A 214 3.40 12.20 -17.03
C LEU A 214 3.42 11.01 -16.07
N LEU A 215 3.58 9.79 -16.59
CA LEU A 215 3.67 8.56 -15.79
C LEU A 215 4.82 8.59 -14.78
N ILE A 216 6.01 9.08 -15.17
CA ILE A 216 7.16 9.19 -14.27
C ILE A 216 6.86 10.08 -13.07
N HIS A 217 6.30 11.27 -13.32
CA HIS A 217 6.00 12.21 -12.24
C HIS A 217 4.84 11.75 -11.36
N MET A 218 3.84 11.04 -11.92
CA MET A 218 2.81 10.38 -11.10
C MET A 218 3.44 9.37 -10.13
N GLN A 219 4.38 8.53 -10.62
CA GLN A 219 5.07 7.55 -9.77
C GLN A 219 5.92 8.22 -8.69
N PHE A 220 6.75 9.19 -9.05
CA PHE A 220 7.60 9.85 -8.06
C PHE A 220 6.81 10.68 -7.04
N SER A 221 5.68 11.26 -7.41
CA SER A 221 4.83 12.02 -6.48
C SER A 221 4.23 11.08 -5.44
N LEU A 222 3.79 9.88 -5.85
CA LEU A 222 3.32 8.85 -4.92
C LEU A 222 4.46 8.34 -4.01
N ILE A 223 5.60 7.99 -4.60
CA ILE A 223 6.78 7.49 -3.89
C ILE A 223 7.28 8.51 -2.83
N TYR A 224 7.24 9.80 -3.14
CA TYR A 224 7.63 10.84 -2.20
C TYR A 224 6.76 10.87 -0.93
N GLN A 225 5.48 10.53 -1.03
CA GLN A 225 4.55 10.64 0.11
C GLN A 225 4.80 9.57 1.19
N VAL A 226 5.48 8.47 0.84
CA VAL A 226 5.73 7.34 1.72
C VAL A 226 6.34 7.73 3.07
N TRP A 227 7.29 8.67 3.07
CA TRP A 227 7.99 9.06 4.31
C TRP A 227 7.28 10.16 5.09
N LEU A 228 6.20 10.75 4.55
CA LEU A 228 5.46 11.84 5.19
C LEU A 228 4.69 11.35 6.42
N HIS A 229 4.26 10.10 6.44
CA HIS A 229 3.51 9.50 7.54
C HIS A 229 4.46 9.03 8.65
N THR A 230 5.01 9.94 9.44
CA THR A 230 5.78 9.56 10.63
C THR A 230 5.76 10.63 11.71
N GLU A 231 5.74 10.17 12.96
CA GLU A 231 5.94 11.01 14.15
C GLU A 231 7.42 11.08 14.59
N VAL A 232 8.33 10.40 13.87
CA VAL A 232 9.76 10.37 14.23
C VAL A 232 10.47 11.66 13.84
N VAL A 233 10.13 12.22 12.68
CA VAL A 233 10.78 13.41 12.12
C VAL A 233 10.02 14.68 12.56
N ASN A 234 10.65 15.49 13.42
CA ASN A 234 10.00 16.65 14.00
C ASN A 234 10.11 17.92 13.15
N HIS A 235 11.32 18.30 12.72
CA HIS A 235 11.55 19.54 11.98
C HIS A 235 12.78 19.43 11.07
N LEU A 236 12.67 19.95 9.85
CA LEU A 236 13.73 19.95 8.83
C LEU A 236 14.20 21.36 8.43
N GLY A 237 13.86 22.38 9.21
CA GLY A 237 14.35 23.74 8.98
C GLY A 237 13.72 24.40 7.74
N PRO A 238 14.48 25.26 7.01
CA PRO A 238 13.95 26.07 5.92
C PRO A 238 13.40 25.28 4.72
N ILE A 239 13.73 24.00 4.58
CA ILE A 239 13.24 23.20 3.44
C ILE A 239 11.71 23.05 3.48
N GLU A 240 11.11 23.09 4.68
CA GLU A 240 9.66 23.09 4.92
C GLU A 240 8.94 24.30 4.27
N TYR A 241 9.66 25.35 3.85
CA TYR A 241 9.01 26.42 3.09
C TYR A 241 8.59 25.98 1.69
N ILE A 242 9.29 24.99 1.13
CA ILE A 242 9.15 24.57 -0.28
C ILE A 242 8.55 23.18 -0.38
N ILE A 243 9.08 22.21 0.38
CA ILE A 243 8.67 20.82 0.29
C ILE A 243 7.79 20.41 1.46
N ASN A 244 6.88 19.47 1.24
CA ASN A 244 6.08 18.87 2.29
C ASN A 244 6.96 17.97 3.16
N THR A 245 6.76 17.99 4.47
CA THR A 245 7.50 17.16 5.42
C THR A 245 6.54 16.50 6.39
N PRO A 246 6.98 15.46 7.14
CA PRO A 246 6.13 14.81 8.14
C PRO A 246 5.49 15.77 9.11
N ARG A 247 6.16 16.88 9.44
CA ARG A 247 5.61 17.94 10.30
C ARG A 247 4.35 18.57 9.71
N GLN A 248 4.40 18.93 8.44
CA GLN A 248 3.28 19.58 7.75
C GLN A 248 2.17 18.58 7.43
N HIS A 249 2.54 17.35 7.12
CA HIS A 249 1.61 16.26 6.87
C HIS A 249 0.90 15.79 8.15
N ARG A 250 1.53 15.85 9.33
CA ARG A 250 0.83 15.64 10.60
C ARG A 250 -0.30 16.63 10.81
N VAL A 251 -0.08 17.92 10.52
CA VAL A 251 -1.15 18.93 10.56
C VAL A 251 -2.28 18.54 9.61
N HIS A 252 -1.95 18.10 8.39
CA HIS A 252 -2.95 17.65 7.43
C HIS A 252 -3.83 16.50 7.95
N HIS A 253 -3.23 15.54 8.68
CA HIS A 253 -3.97 14.45 9.32
C HIS A 253 -4.62 14.81 10.66
N GLY A 254 -4.40 16.02 11.17
CA GLY A 254 -4.90 16.45 12.46
C GLY A 254 -6.40 16.75 12.42
N ARG A 255 -7.13 16.31 13.45
CA ARG A 255 -8.52 16.75 13.68
C ARG A 255 -8.64 17.92 14.64
N ASN A 256 -7.53 18.50 15.10
CA ASN A 256 -7.56 19.76 15.83
C ASN A 256 -8.25 20.81 14.95
N PRO A 257 -9.09 21.71 15.49
CA PRO A 257 -9.86 22.65 14.66
C PRO A 257 -9.02 23.50 13.68
N TYR A 258 -7.77 23.83 14.03
CA TYR A 258 -6.87 24.61 13.17
C TYR A 258 -6.25 23.78 12.02
N CYS A 259 -6.27 22.45 12.12
CA CYS A 259 -5.73 21.51 11.14
C CYS A 259 -6.68 21.21 9.98
N ILE A 260 -7.97 21.49 10.15
CA ILE A 260 -9.02 21.08 9.22
C ILE A 260 -8.86 21.84 7.90
N ASP A 261 -8.91 21.09 6.79
CA ASP A 261 -8.78 21.61 5.43
C ASP A 261 -7.45 22.37 5.18
N LYS A 262 -6.33 21.80 5.65
CA LYS A 262 -4.98 22.37 5.52
C LYS A 262 -3.98 21.43 4.86
N ASN A 263 -2.92 22.02 4.27
CA ASN A 263 -1.71 21.34 3.80
C ASN A 263 -1.97 20.19 2.80
N TYR A 264 -2.45 20.49 1.61
CA TYR A 264 -2.82 19.49 0.59
C TYR A 264 -1.69 19.02 -0.33
N GLY A 265 -0.54 19.70 -0.38
CA GLY A 265 0.55 19.36 -1.30
C GLY A 265 1.16 17.96 -1.06
N ALA A 266 1.57 17.26 -2.12
CA ALA A 266 2.32 16.00 -2.02
C ALA A 266 3.80 16.27 -1.73
N LEU A 267 4.55 16.73 -2.74
CA LEU A 267 5.94 17.16 -2.62
C LEU A 267 6.02 18.66 -2.35
N LEU A 268 5.25 19.50 -3.02
CA LEU A 268 5.41 20.96 -2.96
C LEU A 268 4.35 21.66 -2.09
N MET A 269 4.80 22.44 -1.11
CA MET A 269 3.94 23.28 -0.24
C MET A 269 3.62 24.66 -0.84
N ILE A 270 4.19 24.98 -2.01
CA ILE A 270 4.01 26.29 -2.64
C ILE A 270 2.54 26.58 -2.95
N PHE A 271 1.78 25.56 -3.37
CA PHE A 271 0.36 25.71 -3.70
C PHE A 271 -0.50 25.96 -2.46
N ASP A 272 -0.20 25.30 -1.35
CA ASP A 272 -0.84 25.62 -0.06
C ASP A 272 -0.61 27.06 0.36
N ARG A 273 0.57 27.61 0.09
CA ARG A 273 0.86 29.03 0.38
C ARG A 273 0.13 29.98 -0.57
N ILE A 274 0.13 29.68 -1.87
CA ILE A 274 -0.56 30.49 -2.89
C ILE A 274 -2.07 30.54 -2.63
N PHE A 275 -2.68 29.40 -2.28
CA PHE A 275 -4.12 29.28 -2.10
C PHE A 275 -4.59 29.45 -0.64
N GLY A 276 -3.67 29.78 0.28
CA GLY A 276 -4.00 30.09 1.67
C GLY A 276 -4.43 28.89 2.52
N THR A 277 -4.03 27.68 2.16
CA THR A 277 -4.32 26.42 2.88
C THR A 277 -3.15 25.93 3.72
N TYR A 278 -2.01 26.62 3.69
CA TYR A 278 -0.86 26.31 4.54
C TYR A 278 -1.17 26.57 6.02
N GLN A 279 -0.78 25.61 6.88
CA GLN A 279 -0.83 25.72 8.33
C GLN A 279 0.41 25.09 8.95
N ALA A 280 1.04 25.78 9.89
CA ALA A 280 2.16 25.25 10.66
C ALA A 280 1.66 24.41 11.84
N GLU A 281 2.46 23.42 12.28
CA GLU A 281 2.19 22.69 13.52
C GLU A 281 2.45 23.61 14.71
N GLU A 282 1.38 23.95 15.45
CA GLU A 282 1.38 24.88 16.59
C GLU A 282 1.28 24.16 17.94
N GLU A 283 0.44 23.13 18.01
CA GLU A 283 0.18 22.32 19.20
C GLU A 283 0.24 20.83 18.86
N LYS A 284 0.25 20.00 19.91
CA LYS A 284 0.23 18.54 19.75
C LYS A 284 -0.97 18.12 18.90
N ILE A 285 -0.67 17.41 17.81
CA ILE A 285 -1.68 16.91 16.90
C ILE A 285 -2.42 15.73 17.50
N VAL A 286 -3.74 15.74 17.34
CA VAL A 286 -4.60 14.59 17.56
C VAL A 286 -5.08 14.11 16.21
N PHE A 287 -4.79 12.85 15.89
CA PHE A 287 -5.14 12.22 14.61
C PHE A 287 -6.53 11.59 14.63
N GLY A 288 -6.98 11.16 13.47
CA GLY A 288 -8.29 10.59 13.22
C GLY A 288 -9.23 11.60 12.58
N THR A 289 -10.50 11.23 12.49
CA THR A 289 -11.55 12.07 11.90
C THR A 289 -12.34 12.82 12.98
N THR A 290 -13.08 13.87 12.58
CA THR A 290 -13.99 14.60 13.47
C THR A 290 -15.17 13.74 13.92
N GLU A 291 -15.55 12.76 13.09
CA GLU A 291 -16.47 11.69 13.44
C GLU A 291 -15.68 10.48 13.98
N PRO A 292 -16.24 9.70 14.93
CA PRO A 292 -15.56 8.51 15.44
C PRO A 292 -15.32 7.49 14.31
N PRO A 293 -14.16 6.82 14.29
CA PRO A 293 -13.86 5.81 13.28
C PRO A 293 -14.81 4.62 13.42
N TYR A 294 -15.11 3.97 12.30
CA TYR A 294 -15.90 2.74 12.33
C TYR A 294 -15.10 1.60 12.96
N GLU A 295 -15.74 0.91 13.91
CA GLU A 295 -15.13 -0.09 14.80
C GLU A 295 -15.00 -1.47 14.11
N THR A 296 -14.10 -1.57 13.14
CA THR A 296 -13.78 -2.83 12.45
C THR A 296 -12.41 -2.80 11.78
N PHE A 297 -11.81 -3.99 11.64
CA PHE A 297 -10.63 -4.24 10.81
C PHE A 297 -10.98 -4.91 9.46
N ASP A 298 -12.26 -5.11 9.16
CA ASP A 298 -12.73 -5.68 7.90
C ASP A 298 -12.47 -4.72 6.72
N SER A 299 -11.46 -5.06 5.92
CA SER A 299 -10.99 -4.25 4.80
C SER A 299 -12.12 -3.90 3.82
N LEU A 300 -12.96 -4.85 3.42
CA LEU A 300 -14.01 -4.58 2.44
C LEU A 300 -15.05 -3.58 2.98
N THR A 301 -15.41 -3.72 4.26
CA THR A 301 -16.31 -2.78 4.91
C THR A 301 -15.69 -1.39 4.96
N LEU A 302 -14.42 -1.27 5.34
CA LEU A 302 -13.70 0.00 5.46
C LEU A 302 -13.60 0.78 4.14
N HIS A 303 -13.57 0.10 2.99
CA HIS A 303 -13.52 0.73 1.66
C HIS A 303 -14.82 1.43 1.26
N PHE A 304 -15.98 0.96 1.72
CA PHE A 304 -17.28 1.42 1.19
C PHE A 304 -18.22 1.96 2.27
N TYR A 305 -17.92 1.77 3.55
CA TYR A 305 -18.84 2.12 4.64
C TYR A 305 -19.18 3.61 4.67
N TYR A 306 -18.19 4.50 4.52
CA TYR A 306 -18.41 5.95 4.58
C TYR A 306 -19.29 6.48 3.43
N TYR A 307 -19.36 5.78 2.29
CA TYR A 307 -20.33 6.11 1.24
C TYR A 307 -21.77 5.88 1.70
N TYR A 308 -22.01 4.82 2.47
CA TYR A 308 -23.33 4.61 3.06
C TYR A 308 -23.59 5.59 4.20
N ASP A 309 -22.64 5.73 5.13
CA ASP A 309 -22.82 6.48 6.37
C ASP A 309 -22.84 8.00 6.17
N SER A 310 -21.80 8.55 5.55
CA SER A 310 -21.58 10.00 5.46
C SER A 310 -22.17 10.62 4.18
N VAL A 311 -22.36 9.82 3.12
CA VAL A 311 -22.90 10.32 1.83
C VAL A 311 -24.37 9.96 1.67
N TRP A 312 -24.73 8.67 1.72
CA TRP A 312 -26.09 8.23 1.41
C TRP A 312 -27.12 8.65 2.47
N LYS A 313 -26.81 8.53 3.78
CA LYS A 313 -27.71 9.03 4.83
C LYS A 313 -27.90 10.54 4.76
N LYS A 314 -26.82 11.29 4.52
CA LYS A 314 -26.87 12.74 4.34
C LYS A 314 -27.69 13.14 3.12
N PHE A 315 -27.51 12.45 2.00
CA PHE A 315 -28.33 12.66 0.79
C PHE A 315 -29.82 12.38 1.06
N LYS A 316 -30.14 11.31 1.79
CA LYS A 316 -31.52 10.96 2.14
C LYS A 316 -32.19 11.93 3.11
N SER A 317 -31.44 12.55 4.00
CA SER A 317 -31.99 13.53 4.96
C SER A 317 -32.34 14.88 4.33
N MET A 318 -31.88 15.15 3.10
CA MET A 318 -32.20 16.37 2.37
C MET A 318 -33.59 16.31 1.70
N THR A 319 -34.36 17.39 1.82
CA THR A 319 -35.72 17.48 1.28
C THR A 319 -35.75 17.91 -0.18
N THR A 320 -34.93 18.89 -0.58
CA THR A 320 -34.92 19.44 -1.94
C THR A 320 -33.86 18.76 -2.82
N PHE A 321 -34.11 18.68 -4.13
CA PHE A 321 -33.12 18.17 -5.08
C PHE A 321 -31.81 18.98 -5.06
N LYS A 322 -31.90 20.31 -4.88
CA LYS A 322 -30.73 21.19 -4.78
C LYS A 322 -29.88 20.84 -3.57
N ASP A 323 -30.49 20.63 -2.41
CA ASP A 323 -29.78 20.27 -1.19
C ASP A 323 -29.22 18.86 -1.25
N LYS A 324 -29.92 17.93 -1.91
CA LYS A 324 -29.40 16.59 -2.24
C LYS A 324 -28.09 16.67 -3.04
N MET A 325 -28.06 17.49 -4.10
CA MET A 325 -26.83 17.68 -4.89
C MET A 325 -25.72 18.34 -4.06
N LYS A 326 -26.04 19.34 -3.25
CA LYS A 326 -25.06 19.94 -2.33
C LYS A 326 -24.54 18.93 -1.30
N ALA A 327 -25.37 18.04 -0.78
CA ALA A 327 -24.94 17.00 0.15
C ALA A 327 -23.90 16.03 -0.47
N LEU A 328 -23.87 15.89 -1.80
CA LEU A 328 -22.85 15.11 -2.51
C LEU A 328 -21.59 15.92 -2.78
N PHE A 329 -21.75 17.17 -3.27
CA PHE A 329 -20.65 17.93 -3.86
C PHE A 329 -20.07 19.06 -3.00
N TYR A 330 -20.72 19.41 -1.90
CA TYR A 330 -20.17 20.33 -0.89
C TYR A 330 -19.46 19.51 0.20
N GLY A 331 -18.74 20.18 1.10
CA GLY A 331 -17.90 19.51 2.09
C GLY A 331 -18.71 18.69 3.11
N PRO A 332 -18.05 17.75 3.82
CA PRO A 332 -18.69 16.89 4.82
C PRO A 332 -19.38 17.69 5.93
N GLY A 333 -18.86 18.86 6.31
CA GLY A 333 -19.47 19.76 7.28
C GLY A 333 -20.68 20.58 6.79
N TRP A 334 -21.02 20.54 5.50
CA TRP A 334 -22.11 21.35 4.94
C TRP A 334 -23.50 20.90 5.42
N ALA A 335 -24.38 21.86 5.72
CA ALA A 335 -25.81 21.68 5.92
C ALA A 335 -26.58 22.90 5.36
N PRO A 336 -27.91 22.82 5.14
CA PRO A 336 -28.69 23.97 4.72
C PRO A 336 -28.45 25.18 5.63
N GLY A 337 -28.09 26.32 5.04
CA GLY A 337 -27.74 27.55 5.76
C GLY A 337 -26.25 27.70 6.13
N LYS A 338 -25.42 26.65 6.00
CA LYS A 338 -23.97 26.72 6.25
C LYS A 338 -23.14 27.01 4.99
N PRO A 339 -21.90 27.53 5.13
CA PRO A 339 -20.95 27.67 4.04
C PRO A 339 -20.59 26.34 3.39
N ARG A 340 -20.01 26.37 2.18
CA ARG A 340 -19.72 25.19 1.35
C ARG A 340 -18.97 24.06 2.10
N THR A 341 -18.03 24.37 2.97
CA THR A 341 -17.25 23.35 3.71
C THR A 341 -17.77 23.11 5.14
N GLY A 342 -18.86 23.78 5.54
CA GLY A 342 -19.34 23.79 6.93
C GLY A 342 -18.80 24.97 7.72
N LEU A 343 -18.96 24.92 9.05
CA LEU A 343 -18.38 25.89 9.97
C LEU A 343 -17.36 25.20 10.87
N LEU A 344 -16.18 25.79 11.02
CA LEU A 344 -15.15 25.27 11.94
C LEU A 344 -15.63 25.27 13.40
N SER A 345 -16.57 26.16 13.76
CA SER A 345 -17.20 26.19 15.08
C SER A 345 -18.07 24.97 15.39
N ASP A 346 -18.45 24.19 14.37
CA ASP A 346 -19.21 22.95 14.57
C ASP A 346 -18.31 21.76 14.95
N ILE A 347 -16.99 21.93 14.80
CA ILE A 347 -16.03 20.88 15.04
C ILE A 347 -15.81 20.76 16.55
N PRO A 348 -16.00 19.57 17.14
CA PRO A 348 -15.81 19.39 18.58
C PRO A 348 -14.39 19.82 19.00
N PRO A 349 -14.25 20.52 20.13
CA PRO A 349 -12.92 20.81 20.66
C PRO A 349 -12.22 19.49 20.99
N VAL A 350 -10.93 19.43 20.71
CA VAL A 350 -10.10 18.26 20.95
C VAL A 350 -9.13 18.56 22.07
N ASP A 351 -9.07 17.70 23.08
CA ASP A 351 -8.04 17.75 24.13
C ASP A 351 -6.83 16.89 23.71
N PRO A 352 -5.65 17.49 23.43
CA PRO A 352 -4.44 16.75 23.05
C PRO A 352 -3.88 15.83 24.14
N HIS A 353 -4.30 16.00 25.38
CA HIS A 353 -3.88 15.21 26.53
C HIS A 353 -4.88 14.11 26.89
N GLN A 354 -6.10 14.16 26.36
CA GLN A 354 -7.09 13.12 26.59
C GLN A 354 -6.64 11.81 25.90
N PRO A 355 -6.71 10.66 26.60
CA PRO A 355 -6.49 9.37 25.96
C PRO A 355 -7.51 9.16 24.84
N ILE A 356 -7.04 8.92 23.62
CA ILE A 356 -7.89 8.57 22.50
C ILE A 356 -8.43 7.16 22.75
N GLU A 357 -9.75 7.05 22.80
CA GLU A 357 -10.45 5.78 22.87
C GLU A 357 -10.20 4.98 21.58
N ARG A 358 -9.68 3.76 21.71
CA ARG A 358 -9.29 2.93 20.57
C ARG A 358 -10.18 1.70 20.50
N TYR A 359 -10.73 1.43 19.32
CA TYR A 359 -11.32 0.13 19.02
C TYR A 359 -10.19 -0.88 18.87
N ASP A 360 -9.96 -1.72 19.88
CA ASP A 360 -8.91 -2.74 19.85
C ASP A 360 -9.40 -4.00 20.55
N CYS A 361 -9.30 -5.13 19.85
CA CYS A 361 -9.76 -6.41 20.37
C CYS A 361 -8.60 -7.27 20.82
N GLU A 362 -8.76 -7.86 22.01
CA GLU A 362 -7.76 -8.73 22.58
C GLU A 362 -7.66 -10.02 21.76
N ILE A 363 -6.58 -10.12 21.00
CA ILE A 363 -6.19 -11.34 20.30
C ILE A 363 -5.04 -12.01 21.05
N SER A 364 -4.92 -13.33 20.95
CA SER A 364 -3.77 -14.03 21.51
C SER A 364 -2.48 -13.71 20.72
N PHE A 365 -1.34 -13.85 21.39
CA PHE A 365 -0.02 -13.76 20.74
C PHE A 365 0.09 -14.70 19.52
N MET A 366 -0.54 -15.86 19.62
CA MET A 366 -0.51 -16.89 18.59
C MET A 366 -1.33 -16.49 17.35
N GLU A 367 -2.53 -15.94 17.54
CA GLU A 367 -3.32 -15.36 16.43
C GLU A 367 -2.59 -14.17 15.80
N SER A 368 -1.99 -13.31 16.63
CA SER A 368 -1.16 -12.19 16.17
C SER A 368 -0.03 -12.67 15.27
N TYR A 369 0.74 -13.65 15.73
CA TYR A 369 1.85 -14.23 14.99
C TYR A 369 1.36 -14.87 13.68
N TYR A 370 0.28 -15.65 13.74
CA TYR A 370 -0.32 -16.30 12.58
C TYR A 370 -0.71 -15.31 11.49
N VAL A 371 -1.46 -14.26 11.85
CA VAL A 371 -1.91 -13.23 10.89
C VAL A 371 -0.71 -12.46 10.35
N MET A 372 0.25 -12.09 11.19
CA MET A 372 1.47 -11.40 10.77
C MET A 372 2.26 -12.23 9.74
N ALA A 373 2.46 -13.51 10.03
CA ALA A 373 3.13 -14.44 9.15
C ALA A 373 2.43 -14.63 7.79
N HIS A 374 1.13 -14.90 7.80
CA HIS A 374 0.36 -15.08 6.56
C HIS A 374 0.27 -13.79 5.75
N SER A 375 0.14 -12.63 6.41
CA SER A 375 0.15 -11.33 5.75
C SER A 375 1.50 -11.05 5.09
N PHE A 376 2.61 -11.39 5.77
CA PHE A 376 3.94 -11.29 5.19
C PHE A 376 4.10 -12.18 3.95
N LEU A 377 3.67 -13.44 4.02
CA LEU A 377 3.71 -14.36 2.89
C LEU A 377 2.88 -13.85 1.70
N ILE A 378 1.71 -13.26 1.95
CA ILE A 378 0.87 -12.67 0.90
C ILE A 378 1.55 -11.45 0.29
N ALA A 379 2.07 -10.52 1.11
CA ALA A 379 2.76 -9.33 0.62
C ALA A 379 4.01 -9.70 -0.22
N LEU A 380 4.77 -10.69 0.24
CA LEU A 380 5.95 -11.19 -0.46
C LEU A 380 5.59 -11.90 -1.78
N GLY A 381 4.60 -12.79 -1.73
CA GLY A 381 4.08 -13.45 -2.93
C GLY A 381 3.58 -12.42 -3.95
N PHE A 382 2.82 -11.43 -3.49
CA PHE A 382 2.35 -10.33 -4.31
C PHE A 382 3.50 -9.53 -4.95
N TYR A 383 4.51 -9.13 -4.17
CA TYR A 383 5.70 -8.44 -4.69
C TYR A 383 6.39 -9.23 -5.81
N ILE A 384 6.60 -10.53 -5.60
CA ILE A 384 7.29 -11.40 -6.56
C ILE A 384 6.53 -11.54 -7.88
N ILE A 385 5.20 -11.60 -7.82
CA ILE A 385 4.39 -11.88 -9.01
C ILE A 385 3.96 -10.60 -9.76
N THR A 386 3.82 -9.47 -9.06
CA THR A 386 3.12 -8.28 -9.61
C THR A 386 3.78 -7.68 -10.85
N ASP A 387 5.11 -7.67 -10.93
CA ASP A 387 5.83 -7.12 -12.09
C ASP A 387 5.94 -8.12 -13.26
N HIS A 388 5.48 -9.36 -13.08
CA HIS A 388 5.64 -10.40 -14.08
C HIS A 388 4.68 -10.21 -15.28
N PRO A 389 5.14 -10.44 -16.53
CA PRO A 389 4.32 -10.28 -17.74
C PRO A 389 2.99 -11.05 -17.73
N LEU A 390 2.92 -12.20 -17.07
CA LEU A 390 1.66 -12.97 -16.89
C LEU A 390 0.54 -12.20 -16.23
N ILE A 391 0.88 -11.30 -15.33
CA ILE A 391 -0.07 -10.55 -14.53
C ILE A 391 -0.30 -9.21 -15.18
N ARG A 392 0.79 -8.54 -15.62
CA ARG A 392 0.71 -7.29 -16.39
C ARG A 392 -0.13 -7.42 -17.67
N ASN A 393 -0.04 -8.55 -18.37
CA ASN A 393 -0.70 -8.72 -19.68
C ASN A 393 -2.04 -9.47 -19.59
N SER A 394 -2.44 -9.96 -18.42
CA SER A 394 -3.70 -10.68 -18.21
C SER A 394 -4.53 -10.01 -17.12
N PRO A 395 -5.52 -9.18 -17.50
CA PRO A 395 -6.45 -8.58 -16.55
C PRO A 395 -7.16 -9.62 -15.68
N LEU A 396 -7.43 -10.82 -16.22
CA LEU A 396 -8.03 -11.91 -15.46
C LEU A 396 -7.13 -12.37 -14.30
N ASN A 397 -5.83 -12.54 -14.54
CA ASN A 397 -4.89 -12.94 -13.49
C ASN A 397 -4.76 -11.86 -12.41
N ALA A 398 -4.71 -10.58 -12.82
CA ALA A 398 -4.72 -9.46 -11.88
C ALA A 398 -5.98 -9.45 -11.01
N LEU A 399 -7.17 -9.71 -11.59
CA LEU A 399 -8.43 -9.80 -10.85
C LEU A 399 -8.47 -10.99 -9.89
N ILE A 400 -7.93 -12.15 -10.27
CA ILE A 400 -7.84 -13.33 -9.39
C ILE A 400 -6.95 -13.04 -8.18
N ILE A 401 -5.78 -12.42 -8.40
CA ILE A 401 -4.86 -12.02 -7.33
C ILE A 401 -5.53 -11.00 -6.42
N MET A 402 -6.17 -9.96 -6.99
CA MET A 402 -6.90 -8.95 -6.24
C MET A 402 -8.00 -9.59 -5.38
N PHE A 403 -8.78 -10.52 -5.92
CA PHE A 403 -9.80 -11.23 -5.16
C PHE A 403 -9.20 -12.02 -3.99
N TYR A 404 -8.12 -12.76 -4.24
CA TYR A 404 -7.45 -13.54 -3.19
C TYR A 404 -6.90 -12.64 -2.07
N VAL A 405 -6.26 -11.52 -2.42
CA VAL A 405 -5.74 -10.53 -1.46
C VAL A 405 -6.87 -9.88 -0.66
N ILE A 406 -7.91 -9.35 -1.31
CA ILE A 406 -9.06 -8.74 -0.62
C ILE A 406 -9.71 -9.74 0.33
N PHE A 407 -9.92 -10.98 -0.12
CA PHE A 407 -10.51 -12.03 0.69
C PHE A 407 -9.64 -12.34 1.91
N ALA A 408 -8.33 -12.50 1.73
CA ALA A 408 -7.41 -12.75 2.82
C ALA A 408 -7.41 -11.65 3.87
N LEU A 409 -7.39 -10.38 3.45
CA LEU A 409 -7.40 -9.23 4.34
C LEU A 409 -8.73 -9.08 5.08
N THR A 410 -9.83 -9.33 4.39
CA THR A 410 -11.16 -9.40 5.00
C THR A 410 -11.18 -10.47 6.09
N THR A 411 -10.61 -11.65 5.81
CA THR A 411 -10.49 -12.71 6.80
C THR A 411 -9.63 -12.32 7.99
N PHE A 412 -8.46 -11.71 7.79
CA PHE A 412 -7.64 -11.20 8.90
C PHE A 412 -8.38 -10.14 9.72
N GLY A 413 -9.12 -9.25 9.06
CA GLY A 413 -10.02 -8.31 9.71
C GLY A 413 -11.05 -9.00 10.60
N THR A 414 -11.65 -10.10 10.15
CA THR A 414 -12.59 -10.88 10.98
C THR A 414 -11.92 -11.56 12.18
N ILE A 415 -10.66 -11.98 12.06
CA ILE A 415 -9.87 -12.54 13.18
C ILE A 415 -9.57 -11.44 14.21
N PHE A 416 -9.14 -10.25 13.75
CA PHE A 416 -8.91 -9.11 14.62
C PHE A 416 -10.19 -8.64 15.31
N ASP A 417 -11.31 -8.59 14.60
CA ASP A 417 -12.63 -8.27 15.16
C ASP A 417 -13.19 -9.38 16.09
N GLN A 418 -12.51 -10.53 16.21
CA GLN A 418 -12.97 -11.70 16.97
C GLN A 418 -14.38 -12.18 16.57
N ARG A 419 -14.71 -12.06 15.28
CA ARG A 419 -16.00 -12.47 14.72
C ARG A 419 -16.19 -13.98 14.80
N SER A 420 -17.39 -14.46 15.06
CA SER A 420 -17.62 -15.91 15.17
C SER A 420 -17.34 -16.63 13.86
N ILE A 421 -17.57 -15.96 12.71
CA ILE A 421 -17.33 -16.47 11.35
C ILE A 421 -15.84 -16.60 11.00
N ALA A 422 -14.94 -15.97 11.74
CA ALA A 422 -13.52 -15.87 11.39
C ALA A 422 -12.85 -17.24 11.15
N PRO A 423 -13.06 -18.28 11.99
CA PRO A 423 -12.49 -19.60 11.74
C PRO A 423 -12.97 -20.25 10.43
N LEU A 424 -14.23 -20.05 10.04
CA LEU A 424 -14.75 -20.57 8.77
C LEU A 424 -14.16 -19.80 7.59
N ALA A 425 -14.15 -18.47 7.68
CA ALA A 425 -13.56 -17.61 6.65
C ALA A 425 -12.08 -17.95 6.42
N GLU A 426 -11.32 -18.20 7.48
CA GLU A 426 -9.90 -18.57 7.41
C GLU A 426 -9.66 -19.98 6.86
N SER A 427 -10.54 -20.92 7.18
CA SER A 427 -10.52 -22.24 6.55
C SER A 427 -10.76 -22.15 5.04
N ILE A 428 -11.72 -21.31 4.63
CA ILE A 428 -12.01 -21.06 3.21
C ILE A 428 -10.82 -20.35 2.54
N ARG A 429 -10.22 -19.35 3.18
CA ARG A 429 -9.04 -18.63 2.65
C ARG A 429 -7.90 -19.59 2.40
N CYS A 430 -7.62 -20.48 3.35
CA CYS A 430 -6.58 -21.48 3.20
C CYS A 430 -6.93 -22.53 2.13
N LEU A 431 -8.21 -22.85 1.93
CA LEU A 431 -8.65 -23.73 0.85
C LEU A 431 -8.50 -23.06 -0.53
N LEU A 432 -8.77 -21.76 -0.62
CA LEU A 432 -8.62 -20.98 -1.86
C LEU A 432 -7.16 -20.84 -2.32
N PHE A 433 -6.19 -21.09 -1.44
CA PHE A 433 -4.77 -21.15 -1.81
C PHE A 433 -4.47 -22.22 -2.87
N PHE A 434 -5.15 -23.38 -2.85
CA PHE A 434 -4.87 -24.47 -3.80
C PHE A 434 -5.22 -24.14 -5.26
N PRO A 435 -6.45 -23.65 -5.57
CA PRO A 435 -6.71 -23.18 -6.93
C PRO A 435 -5.84 -21.97 -7.28
N PHE A 436 -5.55 -21.07 -6.33
CA PHE A 436 -4.63 -19.95 -6.59
C PHE A 436 -3.23 -20.43 -6.97
N ASP A 437 -2.68 -21.42 -6.27
CA ASP A 437 -1.40 -22.05 -6.57
C ASP A 437 -1.41 -22.65 -7.98
N VAL A 438 -2.43 -23.45 -8.32
CA VAL A 438 -2.53 -24.12 -9.62
C VAL A 438 -2.70 -23.14 -10.79
N TYR A 439 -3.52 -22.10 -10.64
CA TYR A 439 -3.86 -21.20 -11.75
C TYR A 439 -2.97 -19.97 -11.86
N VAL A 440 -2.29 -19.58 -10.78
CA VAL A 440 -1.46 -18.35 -10.76
C VAL A 440 0.00 -18.69 -10.48
N ILE A 441 0.30 -19.40 -9.39
CA ILE A 441 1.68 -19.62 -8.95
C ILE A 441 2.43 -20.60 -9.86
N GLN A 442 1.85 -21.77 -10.17
CA GLN A 442 2.51 -22.77 -11.02
C GLN A 442 2.81 -22.23 -12.43
N PRO A 443 1.86 -21.61 -13.16
CA PRO A 443 2.14 -21.05 -14.48
C PRO A 443 3.19 -19.94 -14.43
N TRP A 444 3.23 -19.18 -13.33
CA TRP A 444 4.26 -18.18 -13.11
C TRP A 444 5.65 -18.79 -12.98
N ILE A 445 5.80 -19.87 -12.19
CA ILE A 445 7.08 -20.58 -12.04
C ILE A 445 7.52 -21.23 -13.37
N GLU A 446 6.58 -21.81 -14.11
CA GLU A 446 6.87 -22.42 -15.41
C GLU A 446 7.43 -21.40 -16.40
N GLN A 447 6.83 -20.21 -16.46
CA GLN A 447 7.33 -19.14 -17.34
C GLN A 447 8.64 -18.52 -16.88
N LEU A 448 8.88 -18.41 -15.57
CA LEU A 448 10.16 -17.97 -15.04
C LEU A 448 11.30 -18.89 -15.51
N SER A 449 11.00 -20.17 -15.77
CA SER A 449 11.97 -21.18 -16.21
C SER A 449 13.28 -21.15 -15.41
N PRO A 450 13.20 -21.21 -14.06
CA PRO A 450 14.38 -21.06 -13.21
C PRO A 450 15.37 -22.22 -13.40
N PRO A 451 16.67 -22.01 -13.12
CA PRO A 451 17.66 -23.09 -13.08
C PRO A 451 17.21 -24.25 -12.18
N ASN A 452 17.65 -25.48 -12.49
CA ASN A 452 17.17 -26.69 -11.79
C ASN A 452 17.25 -26.60 -10.26
N HIS A 453 18.35 -26.11 -9.70
CA HIS A 453 18.50 -25.96 -8.24
C HIS A 453 17.47 -25.00 -7.64
N LEU A 454 17.15 -23.91 -8.35
CA LEU A 454 16.14 -22.94 -7.92
C LEU A 454 14.72 -23.49 -8.13
N ARG A 455 14.49 -24.26 -9.21
CA ARG A 455 13.23 -24.98 -9.43
C ARG A 455 12.94 -25.96 -8.29
N ASP A 456 13.93 -26.74 -7.87
CA ASP A 456 13.81 -27.69 -6.75
C ASP A 456 13.53 -26.97 -5.44
N PHE A 457 14.25 -25.86 -5.19
CA PHE A 457 14.03 -25.01 -4.04
C PHE A 457 12.60 -24.43 -3.98
N ILE A 458 12.12 -23.90 -5.11
CA ILE A 458 10.76 -23.36 -5.24
C ILE A 458 9.72 -24.48 -5.02
N GLY A 459 9.94 -25.66 -5.59
CA GLY A 459 9.07 -26.82 -5.42
C GLY A 459 8.97 -27.28 -3.96
N LEU A 460 10.10 -27.32 -3.23
CA LEU A 460 10.12 -27.63 -1.80
C LEU A 460 9.39 -26.56 -0.98
N SER A 461 9.65 -25.28 -1.26
CA SER A 461 9.01 -24.15 -0.60
C SER A 461 7.49 -24.16 -0.79
N LEU A 462 7.02 -24.46 -2.00
CA LEU A 462 5.59 -24.60 -2.28
C LEU A 462 4.97 -25.81 -1.59
N SER A 463 5.67 -26.94 -1.54
CA SER A 463 5.21 -28.12 -0.82
C SER A 463 5.00 -27.80 0.66
N PHE A 464 5.89 -26.99 1.22
CA PHE A 464 5.76 -26.48 2.57
C PHE A 464 4.55 -25.53 2.73
N LEU A 465 4.39 -24.57 1.82
CA LEU A 465 3.23 -23.66 1.84
C LEU A 465 1.91 -24.42 1.74
N ARG A 466 1.83 -25.45 0.89
CA ARG A 466 0.65 -26.34 0.80
C ARG A 466 0.39 -27.02 2.14
N LEU A 467 1.41 -27.60 2.77
CA LEU A 467 1.27 -28.24 4.08
C LEU A 467 0.78 -27.24 5.15
N LEU A 468 1.35 -26.03 5.17
CA LEU A 468 0.94 -24.95 6.07
C LEU A 468 -0.56 -24.64 5.94
N HIS A 469 -1.06 -24.53 4.70
CA HIS A 469 -2.48 -24.30 4.45
C HIS A 469 -3.35 -25.51 4.83
N ILE A 470 -2.92 -26.75 4.59
CA ILE A 470 -3.64 -27.96 5.03
C ILE A 470 -3.80 -27.98 6.55
N VAL A 471 -2.71 -27.76 7.28
CA VAL A 471 -2.71 -27.74 8.75
C VAL A 471 -3.59 -26.59 9.26
N SER A 472 -3.53 -25.42 8.61
CA SER A 472 -4.38 -24.28 8.95
C SER A 472 -5.86 -24.59 8.76
N ILE A 473 -6.27 -25.22 7.65
CA ILE A 473 -7.65 -25.65 7.42
C ILE A 473 -8.13 -26.56 8.55
N ALA A 474 -7.34 -27.58 8.91
CA ALA A 474 -7.71 -28.51 9.97
C ALA A 474 -7.86 -27.81 11.33
N ALA A 475 -6.94 -26.91 11.67
CA ALA A 475 -6.95 -26.17 12.93
C ALA A 475 -8.18 -25.23 13.01
N TRP A 476 -8.41 -24.42 11.98
CA TRP A 476 -9.51 -23.46 11.98
C TRP A 476 -10.89 -24.12 11.85
N MET A 477 -11.02 -25.22 11.10
CA MET A 477 -12.26 -26.00 11.07
C MET A 477 -12.57 -26.64 12.42
N PHE A 478 -11.56 -27.15 13.13
CA PHE A 478 -11.75 -27.66 14.49
C PHE A 478 -12.26 -26.56 15.43
N ILE A 479 -11.68 -25.35 15.36
CA ILE A 479 -12.10 -24.18 16.13
C ILE A 479 -13.55 -23.83 15.79
N TRP A 480 -13.88 -23.76 14.49
CA TRP A 480 -15.23 -23.48 14.00
C TRP A 480 -16.26 -24.45 14.57
N PHE A 481 -16.08 -25.76 14.39
CA PHE A 481 -17.03 -26.76 14.87
C PHE A 481 -17.16 -26.75 16.40
N ARG A 482 -16.05 -26.52 17.12
CA ARG A 482 -16.08 -26.41 18.57
C ARG A 482 -16.88 -25.18 19.02
N ASN A 483 -16.68 -24.03 18.39
CA ASN A 483 -17.37 -22.78 18.70
C ASN A 483 -18.87 -22.89 18.37
N ALA A 484 -19.21 -23.43 17.18
CA ALA A 484 -20.58 -23.66 16.75
C ALA A 484 -21.34 -24.61 17.70
N ARG A 485 -20.68 -25.64 18.25
CA ARG A 485 -21.28 -26.54 19.26
C ARG A 485 -21.47 -25.87 20.62
N ARG A 486 -20.53 -25.01 21.05
CA ARG A 486 -20.56 -24.39 22.38
C ARG A 486 -21.49 -23.18 22.47
N ASN A 487 -21.68 -22.42 21.39
CA ASN A 487 -22.51 -21.22 21.39
C ASN A 487 -23.25 -21.02 20.05
N PRO A 488 -24.24 -21.89 19.72
CA PRO A 488 -24.99 -21.81 18.46
C PRO A 488 -25.80 -20.51 18.32
N THR A 489 -26.18 -19.89 19.44
CA THR A 489 -26.95 -18.64 19.48
C THR A 489 -26.13 -17.43 19.05
N ALA A 490 -24.83 -17.39 19.39
CA ALA A 490 -23.95 -16.30 18.97
C ALA A 490 -23.74 -16.28 17.46
N LEU A 491 -23.51 -17.45 16.85
CA LEU A 491 -23.39 -17.57 15.39
C LEU A 491 -24.69 -17.18 14.68
N LYS A 492 -25.84 -17.63 15.21
CA LYS A 492 -27.16 -17.27 14.67
C LYS A 492 -27.45 -15.77 14.83
N ALA A 493 -27.06 -15.16 15.96
CA ALA A 493 -27.23 -13.73 16.19
C ALA A 493 -26.36 -12.90 15.25
N GLU A 494 -25.10 -13.27 15.04
CA GLU A 494 -24.19 -12.55 14.13
C GLU A 494 -24.66 -12.61 12.67
N LEU A 495 -25.21 -13.75 12.23
CA LEU A 495 -25.85 -13.88 10.92
C LEU A 495 -27.17 -13.10 10.79
N LEU A 496 -27.85 -12.80 11.91
CA LEU A 496 -29.12 -12.07 11.96
C LEU A 496 -28.97 -10.57 12.26
N LEU A 497 -27.80 -10.11 12.71
CA LEU A 497 -27.55 -8.73 13.16
C LEU A 497 -27.30 -7.72 12.02
N GLN A 498 -27.91 -7.95 10.86
CA GLN A 498 -28.10 -6.93 9.82
C GLN A 498 -29.28 -5.98 10.13
N SER A 499 -29.62 -5.72 11.40
CA SER A 499 -30.78 -4.88 11.78
C SER A 499 -30.40 -3.65 12.63
N GLU A 500 -31.27 -2.64 12.54
CA GLU A 500 -31.07 -1.18 12.74
C GLU A 500 -30.59 -0.69 14.13
N ASN A 501 -30.25 -1.55 15.09
CA ASN A 501 -29.95 -1.15 16.48
C ASN A 501 -28.50 -1.42 16.96
N LYS A 502 -27.53 -1.40 16.04
CA LYS A 502 -26.11 -1.67 16.31
C LYS A 502 -25.45 -0.66 17.27
N ALA A 503 -25.84 0.61 17.23
CA ALA A 503 -25.14 1.71 17.91
C ALA A 503 -25.31 1.72 19.45
N THR A 504 -26.39 1.15 19.98
CA THR A 504 -26.68 1.15 21.42
C THR A 504 -25.98 -0.02 22.15
N LEU A 505 -25.66 -1.11 21.44
CA LEU A 505 -25.04 -2.32 21.99
C LEU A 505 -23.51 -2.25 22.04
N LEU A 506 -22.87 -1.48 21.15
CA LEU A 506 -21.41 -1.32 21.08
C LEU A 506 -20.81 -0.48 22.23
N LYS A 507 -21.64 0.30 22.94
CA LYS A 507 -21.18 1.20 24.02
C LYS A 507 -20.75 0.49 25.31
N GLU A 508 -21.17 -0.75 25.54
CA GLU A 508 -20.93 -1.42 26.83
C GLU A 508 -19.78 -2.43 26.82
N ASP A 509 -19.31 -2.89 25.66
CA ASP A 509 -18.09 -3.69 25.54
C ASP A 509 -17.55 -3.59 24.10
N LYS A 510 -16.43 -2.88 23.91
CA LYS A 510 -15.93 -2.44 22.59
C LYS A 510 -15.57 -3.54 21.60
N CYS A 511 -15.48 -4.80 22.02
CA CYS A 511 -15.17 -5.93 21.13
C CYS A 511 -16.30 -6.93 21.01
N ILE A 512 -17.51 -6.53 21.37
CA ILE A 512 -18.63 -7.43 21.46
C ILE A 512 -19.67 -7.04 20.41
N SER A 513 -19.39 -7.38 19.14
CA SER A 513 -20.46 -7.54 18.15
C SER A 513 -21.35 -8.72 18.58
N ALA A 514 -22.67 -8.55 18.68
CA ALA A 514 -23.68 -9.61 18.92
C ALA A 514 -23.61 -10.39 20.25
N PHE A 515 -22.44 -10.47 20.85
CA PHE A 515 -22.07 -11.48 21.83
C PHE A 515 -22.47 -11.08 23.27
N ALA A 516 -22.70 -9.79 23.52
CA ALA A 516 -23.10 -9.23 24.83
C ALA A 516 -24.50 -9.71 25.22
N TYR A 517 -25.39 -9.85 24.24
CA TYR A 517 -26.75 -10.32 24.48
C TYR A 517 -26.79 -11.81 24.89
N SER A 518 -25.79 -12.60 24.49
CA SER A 518 -25.59 -13.99 24.91
C SER A 518 -24.82 -14.09 26.24
N ASN A 519 -24.00 -13.08 26.58
CA ASN A 519 -23.05 -13.11 27.70
C ASN A 519 -23.60 -12.85 29.10
N LYS A 520 -24.89 -12.53 29.27
CA LYS A 520 -25.51 -12.74 30.60
C LYS A 520 -25.51 -14.22 31.02
N ILE A 521 -25.10 -15.16 30.16
CA ILE A 521 -25.13 -16.59 30.45
C ILE A 521 -23.77 -17.26 30.69
N ASN A 522 -22.57 -16.74 30.34
CA ASN A 522 -21.34 -17.54 30.57
C ASN A 522 -19.97 -16.80 30.58
N ILE A 523 -19.80 -15.79 31.44
CA ILE A 523 -18.53 -15.06 31.59
C ILE A 523 -17.39 -15.88 32.27
N ILE A 524 -17.60 -17.13 32.70
CA ILE A 524 -16.65 -17.75 33.66
C ILE A 524 -15.63 -18.75 33.06
N ASN A 525 -15.64 -19.15 31.78
CA ASN A 525 -14.83 -20.33 31.36
C ASN A 525 -13.95 -20.24 30.10
N GLN A 526 -13.48 -19.07 29.67
CA GLN A 526 -12.41 -19.00 28.67
C GLN A 526 -10.99 -19.16 29.27
N ARG A 527 -10.71 -20.29 29.95
CA ARG A 527 -9.33 -20.69 30.26
C ARG A 527 -8.73 -21.48 29.09
N LYS A 528 -7.79 -20.81 28.40
CA LYS A 528 -6.60 -21.28 27.66
C LYS A 528 -6.46 -22.81 27.48
N PRO A 529 -6.60 -23.32 26.24
CA PRO A 529 -5.60 -24.23 25.68
C PRO A 529 -5.41 -23.95 24.17
N TRP A 530 -4.66 -22.91 23.83
CA TRP A 530 -4.49 -22.43 22.45
C TRP A 530 -3.05 -22.56 21.92
N ASN A 531 -2.16 -23.19 22.70
CA ASN A 531 -0.71 -23.12 22.48
C ASN A 531 -0.10 -24.34 21.77
N ILE A 532 -0.86 -25.23 21.12
CA ILE A 532 -0.25 -26.40 20.44
C ILE A 532 -0.49 -26.36 18.92
N GLY A 533 -1.74 -26.18 18.49
CA GLY A 533 -2.08 -26.08 17.06
C GLY A 533 -1.43 -24.87 16.39
N VAL A 534 -1.57 -23.69 16.98
CA VAL A 534 -0.92 -22.48 16.45
C VAL A 534 0.59 -22.52 16.67
N TYR A 535 1.09 -23.22 17.69
CA TYR A 535 2.53 -23.37 17.96
C TYR A 535 3.24 -24.17 16.87
N PHE A 536 2.63 -25.27 16.42
CA PHE A 536 3.16 -26.06 15.32
C PHE A 536 3.17 -25.26 14.02
N VAL A 537 2.05 -24.59 13.70
CA VAL A 537 1.91 -23.72 12.53
C VAL A 537 2.92 -22.56 12.57
N SER A 538 3.16 -21.98 13.74
CA SER A 538 4.05 -20.84 13.91
C SER A 538 5.52 -21.20 13.71
N ILE A 539 5.97 -22.34 14.27
CA ILE A 539 7.32 -22.87 14.09
C ILE A 539 7.58 -23.20 12.62
N VAL A 540 6.58 -23.82 11.98
CA VAL A 540 6.58 -24.14 10.56
C VAL A 540 6.78 -22.85 9.74
N ILE A 541 6.03 -21.77 10.01
CA ILE A 541 6.22 -20.49 9.31
C ILE A 541 7.61 -19.88 9.56
N SER A 542 8.11 -19.89 10.80
CA SER A 542 9.44 -19.33 11.12
C SER A 542 10.56 -20.01 10.34
N MET A 543 10.48 -21.33 10.20
CA MET A 543 11.47 -22.12 9.48
C MET A 543 11.47 -21.77 7.99
N THR A 544 10.30 -21.58 7.38
CA THR A 544 10.18 -21.21 5.97
C THR A 544 10.58 -19.78 5.67
N PHE A 545 10.30 -18.86 6.58
CA PHE A 545 10.74 -17.47 6.46
C PHE A 545 12.27 -17.35 6.46
N MET A 546 12.94 -17.99 7.43
CA MET A 546 14.41 -18.04 7.46
C MET A 546 15.00 -18.72 6.22
N TRP A 547 14.36 -19.78 5.72
CA TRP A 547 14.84 -20.51 4.54
C TRP A 547 14.65 -19.74 3.23
N PHE A 548 13.56 -18.97 3.11
CA PHE A 548 13.22 -18.20 1.91
C PHE A 548 14.04 -16.91 1.75
N VAL A 549 14.29 -16.20 2.86
CA VAL A 549 15.19 -15.02 2.87
C VAL A 549 16.62 -15.41 2.46
N PHE A 550 17.06 -16.62 2.80
CA PHE A 550 18.36 -17.15 2.39
C PHE A 550 18.44 -17.46 0.89
N ALA A 551 17.32 -17.82 0.26
CA ALA A 551 17.30 -18.29 -1.12
C ALA A 551 17.03 -17.19 -2.16
N LEU A 552 16.19 -16.19 -1.84
CA LEU A 552 15.93 -15.05 -2.73
C LEU A 552 17.19 -14.21 -3.02
N ARG A 553 18.23 -14.33 -2.21
CA ARG A 553 19.47 -13.54 -2.35
C ARG A 553 20.64 -14.33 -2.95
N PHE A 554 20.39 -15.55 -3.41
CA PHE A 554 21.45 -16.38 -4.00
C PHE A 554 21.77 -15.95 -5.45
N ASP A 555 20.79 -15.50 -6.24
CA ASP A 555 20.99 -15.16 -7.66
C ASP A 555 21.80 -13.88 -7.91
N GLU A 556 21.61 -12.83 -7.11
CA GLU A 556 22.42 -11.60 -7.20
C GLU A 556 23.89 -11.83 -6.83
N CYS A 557 24.17 -12.80 -5.94
CA CYS A 557 25.54 -13.20 -5.66
C CYS A 557 26.06 -14.23 -6.68
N ASN A 558 25.20 -15.00 -7.34
CA ASN A 558 25.58 -16.01 -8.35
C ASN A 558 26.12 -15.38 -9.64
N GLU A 559 25.58 -14.23 -10.08
CA GLU A 559 26.17 -13.43 -11.18
C GLU A 559 27.62 -13.02 -10.85
N ILE A 560 27.87 -12.63 -9.60
CA ILE A 560 29.20 -12.22 -9.13
C ILE A 560 30.15 -13.42 -9.03
N PHE A 561 29.67 -14.58 -8.57
CA PHE A 561 30.43 -15.83 -8.58
C PHE A 561 30.73 -16.33 -10.00
N LYS A 562 29.83 -16.13 -10.98
CA LYS A 562 30.09 -16.44 -12.40
C LYS A 562 31.16 -15.54 -13.01
N THR A 563 31.23 -14.26 -12.65
CA THR A 563 32.34 -13.38 -13.07
C THR A 563 33.67 -13.73 -12.37
N ALA A 564 33.64 -14.17 -11.11
CA ALA A 564 34.84 -14.56 -10.38
C ALA A 564 35.45 -15.90 -10.86
N SER A 565 34.66 -16.77 -11.48
CA SER A 565 35.12 -18.05 -12.06
C SER A 565 35.75 -17.93 -13.46
N ASN A 566 35.84 -16.72 -14.04
CA ASN A 566 36.52 -16.48 -15.32
C ASN A 566 37.99 -16.04 -15.17
N ILE A 567 38.63 -16.33 -14.03
CA ILE A 567 40.09 -16.30 -13.94
C ILE A 567 40.58 -17.64 -14.50
N GLU A 568 40.88 -17.67 -15.80
CA GLU A 568 41.67 -18.74 -16.41
C GLU A 568 43.03 -18.81 -15.70
N LEU A 569 43.43 -20.03 -15.33
CA LEU A 569 44.77 -20.39 -14.87
C LEU A 569 45.79 -20.26 -16.00
#